data_AF-A0A1L8MG90-F1
#
_entry.id   AF-A0A1L8MG90-F1
#
_cell.length_a   1.000
_cell.length_b   1.000
_cell.length_c   1.000
_cell.angle_alpha   90.00
_cell.angle_beta   90.00
_cell.angle_gamma   90.00
#
_symmetry.space_group_name_H-M   'P 1'
#
loop_
_entity.id
_entity.type
_entity.pdbx_description
1 polymer ?
#
loop_
_entity_poly.entity_id
_entity_poly.type
_entity_poly.pdbx_seq_one_letter_code
_entity_poly.pdbx_strand_id
1 'polypeptide(L)'
;MAKLTSHFFKKRPKQAASPDAPLYHLDHSKPMTRREFIAQGFCTGAATVMGGSVLSLFAPPHKAHATLSPDLEALKASCGIASQGAGKIPFITFDLAGGANIAGSNVLVGGRGGQLDFLSTAGYSRQGLPGDMVPSIANPDTGLSDFVNSELGLAFHSDSAFLHGILDKVSVTNRANINGAVIPARSENDTGNNPHNPMYGINRAGADGSLLTLIGSRNSDSGGNSMAPAAMIDAAVRPTKIDRPSDVTGLVDTGDLVGLLSQEDSVAVMESIQRISDMKLNKVNTQITADDVIKDMVRCGYVKSADITDRFGDPTTLSPELDPVIVGESGIFSQDEFNGDSEFRKTASVMKLVMNGFAGAGTITMGGYDYHDGSRATGEVRDRRAGRCMGACLEYAARLGTPLMMYVCSDGSVFSNGMIDDSENGRGKGVWTGDNSSTSASFFLVYNPNGAPQLLGANADTKAQHQQLGYMRNDGSVETASTPAANNVNLLVETVILNYLALHGEQGQFAQLFPGHGLGSSALMDSLTAFEPIVSGTI
;
A
#
# COMPACT_ATOMS: atom_id res chain seq x y z
N MET A 1 41.28 34.52 -73.43
CA MET A 1 39.86 34.38 -73.07
C MET A 1 39.65 33.03 -72.41
N ALA A 2 38.96 33.02 -71.26
CA ALA A 2 38.43 31.88 -70.49
C ALA A 2 39.41 30.87 -69.88
N LYS A 3 39.50 30.87 -68.53
CA LYS A 3 39.42 29.64 -67.71
C LYS A 3 39.00 29.94 -66.27
N LEU A 4 37.93 29.24 -65.90
CA LEU A 4 37.17 29.05 -64.66
C LEU A 4 37.80 29.47 -63.32
N THR A 5 37.04 30.26 -62.55
CA THR A 5 37.08 30.30 -61.08
C THR A 5 35.96 29.41 -60.50
N SER A 6 36.32 28.33 -59.81
CA SER A 6 35.42 27.70 -58.83
C SER A 6 35.86 28.12 -57.43
N HIS A 7 35.11 29.00 -56.77
CA HIS A 7 35.23 29.21 -55.33
C HIS A 7 34.05 28.50 -54.67
N PHE A 8 34.35 27.34 -54.08
CA PHE A 8 33.46 26.65 -53.16
C PHE A 8 33.28 27.51 -51.90
N PHE A 9 32.10 28.10 -51.70
CA PHE A 9 31.70 28.57 -50.39
C PHE A 9 31.39 27.34 -49.52
N LYS A 10 32.36 26.92 -48.68
CA LYS A 10 32.09 25.99 -47.58
C LYS A 10 31.11 26.66 -46.62
N LYS A 11 29.89 26.11 -46.48
CA LYS A 11 29.01 26.43 -45.35
C LYS A 11 29.76 26.11 -44.06
N ARG A 12 29.82 27.07 -43.13
CA ARG A 12 30.28 26.82 -41.76
C ARG A 12 29.44 25.68 -41.16
N PRO A 13 30.04 24.64 -40.55
CA PRO A 13 29.26 23.68 -39.78
C PRO A 13 28.58 24.42 -38.62
N LYS A 14 27.30 24.11 -38.35
CA LYS A 14 26.57 24.68 -37.21
C LYS A 14 27.35 24.31 -35.93
N GLN A 15 27.57 25.29 -35.05
CA GLN A 15 28.10 25.04 -33.71
C GLN A 15 27.22 24.01 -33.00
N ALA A 16 27.85 23.07 -32.29
CA ALA A 16 27.15 22.16 -31.39
C ALA A 16 26.43 22.99 -30.33
N ALA A 17 25.15 22.68 -30.09
CA ALA A 17 24.38 23.32 -29.04
C ALA A 17 24.95 22.92 -27.66
N SER A 18 24.78 23.79 -26.67
CA SER A 18 25.11 23.50 -25.26
C SER A 18 24.44 22.18 -24.84
N PRO A 19 25.05 21.36 -23.97
CA PRO A 19 24.43 20.13 -23.45
C PRO A 19 23.05 20.36 -22.83
N ASP A 20 22.80 21.57 -22.32
CA ASP A 20 21.54 21.97 -21.67
C ASP A 20 20.59 22.74 -22.59
N ALA A 21 20.91 22.86 -23.89
CA ALA A 21 20.05 23.57 -24.83
C ALA A 21 18.90 22.66 -25.29
N PRO A 22 17.63 23.08 -25.15
CA PRO A 22 16.50 22.31 -25.66
C PRO A 22 16.58 22.21 -27.19
N LEU A 23 16.42 20.99 -27.71
CA LEU A 23 16.38 20.72 -29.15
C LEU A 23 14.99 21.05 -29.69
N TYR A 24 14.91 22.04 -30.57
CA TYR A 24 13.67 22.38 -31.28
C TYR A 24 13.57 21.60 -32.59
N HIS A 25 12.48 20.85 -32.78
CA HIS A 25 12.13 20.28 -34.08
C HIS A 25 11.65 21.42 -35.00
N LEU A 26 12.15 21.46 -36.24
CA LEU A 26 11.93 22.58 -37.18
C LEU A 26 10.47 22.78 -37.60
N ASP A 27 9.61 21.79 -37.37
CA ASP A 27 8.24 21.75 -37.93
C ASP A 27 7.14 22.07 -36.92
N HIS A 28 7.46 22.41 -35.66
CA HIS A 28 6.46 22.79 -34.66
C HIS A 28 6.61 24.28 -34.29
N SER A 29 5.85 25.15 -34.94
CA SER A 29 5.68 26.54 -34.49
C SER A 29 4.88 26.58 -33.20
N LYS A 30 5.24 27.49 -32.27
CA LYS A 30 4.40 27.78 -31.09
C LYS A 30 3.01 28.21 -31.57
N PRO A 31 1.92 27.64 -31.02
CA PRO A 31 0.57 28.03 -31.43
C PRO A 31 0.34 29.49 -31.03
N MET A 32 0.15 30.37 -32.03
CA MET A 32 -0.02 31.81 -31.81
C MET A 32 -1.46 32.26 -32.09
N THR A 33 -2.28 31.34 -32.61
CA THR A 33 -3.69 31.60 -32.89
C THR A 33 -4.60 30.63 -32.15
N ARG A 34 -5.83 31.07 -31.85
CA ARG A 34 -6.86 30.27 -31.19
C ARG A 34 -7.12 28.93 -31.89
N ARG A 35 -6.95 28.86 -33.21
CA ARG A 35 -7.18 27.65 -34.02
C ARG A 35 -6.02 26.65 -33.90
N GLU A 36 -4.79 27.14 -33.82
CA GLU A 36 -3.60 26.31 -33.58
C GLU A 36 -3.58 25.78 -32.14
N PHE A 37 -4.08 26.56 -31.19
CA PHE A 37 -4.25 26.15 -29.80
C PHE A 37 -5.24 24.97 -29.65
N ILE A 38 -6.33 24.99 -30.42
CA ILE A 38 -7.31 23.89 -30.48
C ILE A 38 -6.73 22.66 -31.20
N ALA A 39 -5.96 22.86 -32.27
CA ALA A 39 -5.38 21.77 -33.07
C ALA A 39 -4.27 20.99 -32.33
N GLN A 40 -3.60 21.61 -31.36
CA GLN A 40 -2.61 20.96 -30.49
C GLN A 40 -3.22 20.17 -29.31
N GLY A 41 -4.54 19.96 -29.31
CA GLY A 41 -5.20 19.08 -28.33
C GLY A 41 -5.48 19.72 -26.97
N PHE A 42 -5.23 21.01 -26.76
CA PHE A 42 -5.41 21.65 -25.45
C PHE A 42 -6.90 21.74 -25.01
N CYS A 43 -7.84 21.75 -25.95
CA CYS A 43 -9.28 21.67 -25.62
C CYS A 43 -9.79 20.24 -25.36
N THR A 44 -9.02 19.22 -25.76
CA THR A 44 -9.45 17.81 -25.70
C THR A 44 -8.61 16.98 -24.71
N GLY A 45 -7.45 17.49 -24.29
CA GLY A 45 -6.49 16.79 -23.43
C GLY A 45 -6.83 16.80 -21.94
N ALA A 46 -7.51 17.83 -21.43
CA ALA A 46 -7.81 17.96 -20.00
C ALA A 46 -8.82 16.92 -19.47
N ALA A 47 -9.59 16.27 -20.36
CA ALA A 47 -10.60 15.27 -19.99
C ALA A 47 -10.16 13.82 -20.22
N THR A 48 -9.12 13.57 -21.04
CA THR A 48 -8.86 12.24 -21.60
C THR A 48 -7.91 11.36 -20.78
N VAL A 49 -7.23 11.91 -19.75
CA VAL A 49 -6.28 11.13 -18.91
C VAL A 49 -6.89 10.67 -17.58
N MET A 50 -8.11 11.08 -17.24
CA MET A 50 -8.75 10.68 -15.98
C MET A 50 -9.64 9.45 -16.19
N GLY A 51 -8.99 8.29 -16.28
CA GLY A 51 -9.63 6.97 -16.22
C GLY A 51 -10.57 6.88 -15.02
N GLY A 52 -11.78 6.37 -15.29
CA GLY A 52 -12.95 6.52 -14.43
C GLY A 52 -13.00 5.57 -13.25
N SER A 53 -13.46 6.14 -12.13
CA SER A 53 -14.07 5.44 -11.00
C SER A 53 -15.32 6.24 -10.65
N VAL A 54 -16.51 5.67 -10.91
CA VAL A 54 -17.82 6.35 -10.83
C VAL A 54 -18.64 5.85 -9.62
N LEU A 55 -18.05 5.09 -8.70
CA LEU A 55 -18.77 4.49 -7.59
C LEU A 55 -18.05 4.70 -6.27
N SER A 56 -18.34 5.82 -5.63
CA SER A 56 -17.97 6.09 -4.24
C SER A 56 -19.06 6.96 -3.61
N LEU A 57 -19.79 6.44 -2.63
CA LEU A 57 -20.96 7.08 -2.03
C LEU A 57 -20.77 7.20 -0.50
N PHE A 58 -20.67 8.45 -0.02
CA PHE A 58 -20.63 8.91 1.38
C PHE A 58 -19.53 8.36 2.31
N ALA A 59 -18.60 9.25 2.73
CA ALA A 59 -17.66 9.07 3.84
C ALA A 59 -17.35 10.45 4.50
N PRO A 60 -16.94 10.53 5.78
CA PRO A 60 -17.00 11.75 6.59
C PRO A 60 -15.96 12.84 6.24
N PRO A 61 -16.24 14.13 6.57
CA PRO A 61 -15.47 15.27 6.11
C PRO A 61 -14.31 15.60 7.06
N HIS A 62 -13.10 15.12 6.77
CA HIS A 62 -11.89 15.60 7.44
C HIS A 62 -11.10 16.52 6.50
N LYS A 63 -11.71 17.67 6.19
CA LYS A 63 -11.18 18.98 5.74
C LYS A 63 -12.17 19.63 4.78
N ALA A 64 -12.63 20.83 5.12
CA ALA A 64 -13.45 21.64 4.22
C ALA A 64 -12.54 22.19 3.12
N HIS A 65 -12.59 21.57 1.94
CA HIS A 65 -12.03 22.14 0.72
C HIS A 65 -12.97 23.23 0.19
N ALA A 66 -12.48 24.07 -0.73
CA ALA A 66 -13.34 25.03 -1.39
C ALA A 66 -14.48 24.28 -2.11
N THR A 67 -15.61 24.94 -2.26
CA THR A 67 -16.82 24.33 -2.80
C THR A 67 -16.96 24.84 -4.23
N LEU A 68 -17.15 23.94 -5.19
CA LEU A 68 -17.44 24.36 -6.56
C LEU A 68 -18.68 25.26 -6.56
N SER A 69 -18.89 25.97 -7.66
CA SER A 69 -20.14 26.69 -7.89
C SER A 69 -21.36 25.79 -7.65
N PRO A 70 -22.48 26.33 -7.11
CA PRO A 70 -23.60 25.52 -6.67
C PRO A 70 -24.20 24.60 -7.75
N ASP A 71 -24.14 25.01 -9.02
CA ASP A 71 -24.56 24.18 -10.15
C ASP A 71 -23.64 22.97 -10.35
N LEU A 72 -22.33 23.14 -10.20
CA LEU A 72 -21.36 22.05 -10.37
C LEU A 72 -21.27 21.13 -9.15
N GLU A 73 -21.49 21.61 -7.93
CA GLU A 73 -21.64 20.74 -6.76
C GLU A 73 -22.87 19.82 -6.91
N ALA A 74 -23.98 20.35 -7.43
CA ALA A 74 -25.15 19.52 -7.73
C ALA A 74 -24.85 18.46 -8.81
N LEU A 75 -24.10 18.85 -9.86
CA LEU A 75 -23.65 17.90 -10.88
C LEU A 75 -22.65 16.87 -10.33
N LYS A 76 -21.75 17.25 -9.44
CA LYS A 76 -20.76 16.37 -8.81
C LYS A 76 -21.42 15.20 -8.08
N ALA A 77 -22.49 15.48 -7.34
CA ALA A 77 -23.30 14.44 -6.71
C ALA A 77 -23.95 13.50 -7.73
N SER A 78 -24.46 14.04 -8.85
CA SER A 78 -25.04 13.21 -9.93
C SER A 78 -24.01 12.35 -10.67
N CYS A 79 -22.75 12.79 -10.69
CA CYS A 79 -21.62 12.12 -11.32
C CYS A 79 -20.95 11.06 -10.43
N GLY A 80 -21.39 10.88 -9.19
CA GLY A 80 -20.80 9.91 -8.26
C GLY A 80 -19.34 10.21 -7.87
N ILE A 81 -18.92 11.48 -7.96
CA ILE A 81 -17.56 11.89 -7.62
C ILE A 81 -17.44 12.01 -6.10
N ALA A 82 -16.77 11.04 -5.46
CA ALA A 82 -16.50 11.12 -4.03
C ALA A 82 -15.33 12.05 -3.70
N SER A 83 -15.57 12.90 -2.72
CA SER A 83 -14.56 13.78 -2.13
C SER A 83 -13.55 13.06 -1.23
N GLN A 84 -13.70 11.77 -0.93
CA GLN A 84 -12.84 11.04 0.04
C GLN A 84 -12.49 9.58 -0.37
N GLY A 85 -12.66 9.22 -1.65
CA GLY A 85 -12.48 7.83 -2.12
C GLY A 85 -13.69 6.94 -1.81
N ALA A 86 -13.53 5.61 -1.97
CA ALA A 86 -14.61 4.62 -1.85
C ALA A 86 -15.08 4.35 -0.41
N GLY A 87 -14.45 4.96 0.60
CA GLY A 87 -14.82 4.77 2.01
C GLY A 87 -14.52 3.37 2.56
N LYS A 88 -13.79 2.53 1.83
CA LYS A 88 -13.29 1.24 2.33
C LYS A 88 -12.14 1.44 3.32
N ILE A 89 -11.89 0.45 4.17
CA ILE A 89 -10.77 0.44 5.11
C ILE A 89 -9.45 0.63 4.32
N PRO A 90 -8.64 1.66 4.63
CA PRO A 90 -7.31 1.80 4.06
C PRO A 90 -6.49 0.51 4.16
N PHE A 91 -5.82 0.16 3.07
CA PHE A 91 -5.03 -1.05 2.99
C PHE A 91 -3.59 -0.74 2.56
N ILE A 92 -2.62 -1.20 3.36
CA ILE A 92 -1.19 -1.05 3.08
C ILE A 92 -0.51 -2.41 3.14
N THR A 93 0.21 -2.77 2.08
CA THR A 93 1.11 -3.93 2.08
C THR A 93 2.55 -3.50 2.30
N PHE A 94 3.21 -4.10 3.28
CA PHE A 94 4.66 -4.12 3.41
C PHE A 94 5.22 -5.35 2.70
N ASP A 95 5.96 -5.10 1.63
CA ASP A 95 6.61 -6.12 0.82
C ASP A 95 8.10 -6.13 1.14
N LEU A 96 8.50 -7.07 2.00
CA LEU A 96 9.87 -7.25 2.43
C LEU A 96 10.63 -8.01 1.33
N ALA A 97 11.37 -7.27 0.52
CA ALA A 97 12.05 -7.81 -0.66
C ALA A 97 13.22 -8.72 -0.25
N GLY A 98 12.98 -10.04 -0.32
CA GLY A 98 13.86 -11.12 0.12
C GLY A 98 13.22 -11.99 1.22
N GLY A 99 14.00 -12.86 1.86
CA GLY A 99 13.57 -13.77 2.92
C GLY A 99 13.67 -13.19 4.34
N ALA A 100 12.60 -12.59 4.83
CA ALA A 100 12.53 -12.05 6.18
C ALA A 100 12.25 -13.14 7.23
N ASN A 101 12.76 -12.92 8.43
CA ASN A 101 12.44 -13.70 9.62
C ASN A 101 11.09 -13.25 10.19
N ILE A 102 9.96 -13.67 9.61
CA ILE A 102 8.65 -13.36 10.17
C ILE A 102 8.30 -14.31 11.33
N ALA A 103 8.44 -15.62 11.12
CA ALA A 103 7.98 -16.65 12.06
C ALA A 103 8.97 -16.92 13.19
N GLY A 104 8.45 -17.12 14.40
CA GLY A 104 9.22 -17.49 15.58
C GLY A 104 9.82 -16.28 16.25
N SER A 105 10.97 -15.79 15.74
CA SER A 105 11.71 -14.76 16.45
C SER A 105 11.11 -13.34 16.31
N ASN A 106 10.18 -13.12 15.37
CA ASN A 106 9.35 -11.92 15.37
C ASN A 106 7.92 -12.25 15.81
N VAL A 107 7.08 -12.75 14.91
CA VAL A 107 5.72 -13.17 15.21
C VAL A 107 5.73 -14.64 15.65
N LEU A 108 5.12 -14.95 16.79
CA LEU A 108 5.03 -16.34 17.23
C LEU A 108 4.11 -17.14 16.30
N VAL A 109 4.54 -18.33 15.92
CA VAL A 109 3.73 -19.28 15.15
C VAL A 109 3.83 -20.63 15.85
N GLY A 110 2.68 -21.23 16.11
CA GLY A 110 2.55 -22.49 16.84
C GLY A 110 1.88 -23.58 16.03
N GLY A 111 1.50 -24.64 16.74
CA GLY A 111 0.76 -25.79 16.25
C GLY A 111 -0.73 -25.48 16.01
N ARG A 112 -1.55 -26.53 16.05
CA ARG A 112 -2.99 -26.48 15.71
C ARG A 112 -3.81 -25.66 16.70
N GLY A 113 -3.31 -25.45 17.91
CA GLY A 113 -3.96 -24.62 18.93
C GLY A 113 -3.76 -23.11 18.74
N GLY A 114 -3.01 -22.67 17.72
CA GLY A 114 -2.69 -21.26 17.48
C GLY A 114 -1.30 -20.88 17.95
N GLN A 115 -1.03 -19.58 18.07
CA GLN A 115 0.34 -19.06 18.32
C GLN A 115 0.98 -19.56 19.63
N LEU A 116 0.16 -19.87 20.65
CA LEU A 116 0.61 -20.34 21.96
C LEU A 116 0.67 -21.86 22.09
N ASP A 117 0.32 -22.60 21.04
CA ASP A 117 0.60 -24.03 20.92
C ASP A 117 2.08 -24.21 20.51
N PHE A 118 2.98 -24.01 21.47
CA PHE A 118 4.40 -23.81 21.20
C PHE A 118 5.08 -24.99 20.49
N LEU A 119 6.05 -24.65 19.64
CA LEU A 119 6.89 -25.58 18.92
C LEU A 119 7.97 -26.19 19.84
N SER A 120 8.67 -27.22 19.36
CA SER A 120 9.84 -27.74 20.06
C SER A 120 10.98 -26.73 20.09
N THR A 121 11.90 -26.89 21.03
CA THR A 121 13.16 -26.11 21.08
C THR A 121 13.94 -26.19 19.77
N ALA A 122 13.94 -27.35 19.10
CA ALA A 122 14.59 -27.50 17.79
C ALA A 122 13.85 -26.72 16.69
N GLY A 123 12.52 -26.66 16.74
CA GLY A 123 11.71 -25.87 15.82
C GLY A 123 11.96 -24.37 15.96
N TYR A 124 12.04 -23.87 17.20
CA TYR A 124 12.41 -22.47 17.46
C TYR A 124 13.87 -22.17 17.12
N SER A 125 14.78 -23.12 17.35
CA SER A 125 16.19 -22.99 16.92
C SER A 125 16.32 -22.83 15.41
N ARG A 126 15.54 -23.56 14.62
CA ARG A 126 15.46 -23.37 13.16
C ARG A 126 14.98 -21.96 12.77
N GLN A 127 14.10 -21.38 13.57
CA GLN A 127 13.57 -20.00 13.44
C GLN A 127 14.48 -18.95 14.13
N GLY A 128 15.70 -19.33 14.52
CA GLY A 128 16.70 -18.41 15.05
C GLY A 128 16.55 -18.03 16.52
N LEU A 129 15.74 -18.76 17.31
CA LEU A 129 15.67 -18.59 18.76
C LEU A 129 16.47 -19.69 19.49
N PRO A 130 17.45 -19.35 20.33
CA PRO A 130 18.18 -20.33 21.12
C PRO A 130 17.29 -20.94 22.21
N GLY A 131 17.74 -22.06 22.79
CA GLY A 131 16.94 -22.85 23.72
C GLY A 131 16.58 -22.15 25.03
N ASP A 132 17.34 -21.12 25.40
CA ASP A 132 17.15 -20.24 26.55
C ASP A 132 16.32 -18.98 26.25
N MET A 133 15.86 -18.82 25.00
CA MET A 133 14.94 -17.75 24.56
C MET A 133 13.64 -18.31 23.94
N VAL A 134 13.30 -19.58 24.18
CA VAL A 134 12.05 -20.12 23.63
C VAL A 134 10.82 -19.62 24.41
N PRO A 135 9.67 -19.39 23.75
CA PRO A 135 8.46 -18.86 24.41
C PRO A 135 7.94 -19.69 25.59
N SER A 136 8.21 -20.99 25.61
CA SER A 136 7.66 -21.94 26.59
C SER A 136 8.41 -21.99 27.92
N ILE A 137 9.55 -21.31 28.04
CA ILE A 137 10.38 -21.34 29.27
C ILE A 137 10.31 -20.02 30.03
N ALA A 138 10.66 -20.07 31.31
CA ALA A 138 10.95 -18.86 32.06
C ALA A 138 12.29 -18.27 31.57
N ASN A 139 12.33 -16.96 31.39
CA ASN A 139 13.52 -16.20 31.06
C ASN A 139 14.59 -16.44 32.13
N PRO A 140 15.76 -16.99 31.78
CA PRO A 140 16.82 -17.26 32.75
C PRO A 140 17.34 -16.02 33.49
N ASP A 141 17.23 -14.83 32.88
CA ASP A 141 17.73 -13.57 33.45
C ASP A 141 16.75 -12.97 34.47
N THR A 142 15.44 -13.08 34.22
CA THR A 142 14.39 -12.48 35.07
C THR A 142 13.68 -13.50 35.97
N GLY A 143 13.77 -14.79 35.64
CA GLY A 143 13.04 -15.87 36.31
C GLY A 143 11.54 -15.90 35.99
N LEU A 144 11.06 -15.12 35.02
CA LEU A 144 9.65 -14.98 34.66
C LEU A 144 9.40 -15.44 33.21
N SER A 145 8.20 -15.89 32.87
CA SER A 145 7.82 -16.27 31.49
C SER A 145 7.62 -15.04 30.61
N ASP A 146 8.72 -14.38 30.25
CA ASP A 146 8.75 -13.05 29.64
C ASP A 146 8.99 -13.05 28.12
N PHE A 147 8.99 -14.21 27.44
CA PHE A 147 9.30 -14.31 26.01
C PHE A 147 8.10 -14.11 25.06
N VAL A 148 6.91 -13.84 25.61
CA VAL A 148 5.69 -13.58 24.84
C VAL A 148 5.21 -12.17 25.11
N ASN A 149 4.97 -11.39 24.05
CA ASN A 149 4.30 -10.10 24.13
C ASN A 149 3.06 -10.10 23.22
N SER A 150 1.91 -9.81 23.80
CA SER A 150 0.62 -9.73 23.10
C SER A 150 -0.05 -8.36 23.23
N GLU A 151 0.73 -7.29 23.47
CA GLU A 151 0.23 -5.92 23.66
C GLU A 151 -0.50 -5.39 22.41
N LEU A 152 -0.16 -5.90 21.23
CA LEU A 152 -0.78 -5.57 19.94
C LEU A 152 -1.86 -6.59 19.51
N GLY A 153 -2.35 -7.41 20.44
CA GLY A 153 -3.29 -8.50 20.19
C GLY A 153 -2.64 -9.75 19.58
N LEU A 154 -1.88 -9.59 18.49
CA LEU A 154 -1.06 -10.66 17.90
C LEU A 154 0.11 -11.02 18.83
N ALA A 155 0.41 -12.30 19.00
CA ALA A 155 1.54 -12.73 19.83
C ALA A 155 2.88 -12.59 19.09
N PHE A 156 3.78 -11.79 19.65
CA PHE A 156 5.16 -11.63 19.23
C PHE A 156 6.10 -12.28 20.24
N HIS A 157 7.29 -12.67 19.79
CA HIS A 157 8.40 -12.86 20.71
C HIS A 157 8.68 -11.50 21.38
N SER A 158 8.84 -11.46 22.71
CA SER A 158 9.01 -10.19 23.43
C SER A 158 10.26 -9.41 22.98
N ASP A 159 11.25 -10.14 22.48
CA ASP A 159 12.46 -9.59 21.88
C ASP A 159 12.39 -9.39 20.35
N SER A 160 11.19 -9.32 19.77
CA SER A 160 10.99 -9.12 18.33
C SER A 160 11.45 -7.73 17.88
N ALA A 161 12.29 -7.68 16.85
CA ALA A 161 12.69 -6.42 16.22
C ALA A 161 11.51 -5.70 15.55
N PHE A 162 10.60 -6.42 14.87
CA PHE A 162 9.36 -5.83 14.37
C PHE A 162 8.55 -5.20 15.50
N LEU A 163 8.33 -5.93 16.59
CA LEU A 163 7.59 -5.43 17.75
C LEU A 163 8.25 -4.17 18.31
N HIS A 164 9.56 -4.19 18.58
CA HIS A 164 10.27 -3.03 19.13
C HIS A 164 10.15 -1.82 18.20
N GLY A 165 10.28 -2.03 16.89
CA GLY A 165 10.07 -0.96 15.91
C GLY A 165 8.64 -0.41 15.91
N ILE A 166 7.62 -1.27 16.03
CA ILE A 166 6.22 -0.84 16.09
C ILE A 166 5.98 -0.03 17.37
N LEU A 167 6.46 -0.52 18.52
CA LEU A 167 6.29 0.12 19.82
C LEU A 167 7.09 1.43 19.96
N ASP A 168 8.19 1.59 19.20
CA ASP A 168 8.92 2.87 19.08
C ASP A 168 8.03 3.99 18.49
N LYS A 169 6.98 3.65 17.72
CA LYS A 169 6.14 4.62 16.99
C LYS A 169 4.69 4.67 17.47
N VAL A 170 4.11 3.55 17.90
CA VAL A 170 2.72 3.50 18.36
C VAL A 170 2.62 3.91 19.83
N SER A 171 1.79 4.92 20.11
CA SER A 171 1.53 5.37 21.47
C SER A 171 0.91 4.26 22.33
N VAL A 172 1.22 4.21 23.63
CA VAL A 172 0.75 3.15 24.54
C VAL A 172 -0.77 2.99 24.50
N THR A 173 -1.51 4.10 24.46
CA THR A 173 -2.98 4.07 24.40
C THR A 173 -3.51 3.44 23.11
N ASN A 174 -2.85 3.67 21.98
CA ASN A 174 -3.30 3.18 20.68
C ASN A 174 -3.06 1.67 20.49
N ARG A 175 -2.14 1.08 21.25
CA ARG A 175 -1.82 -0.36 21.18
C ARG A 175 -3.02 -1.24 21.51
N ALA A 176 -3.85 -0.81 22.44
CA ALA A 176 -5.08 -1.51 22.85
C ALA A 176 -6.16 -1.57 21.75
N ASN A 177 -5.98 -0.84 20.65
CA ASN A 177 -6.90 -0.82 19.51
C ASN A 177 -6.38 -1.62 18.31
N ILE A 178 -5.29 -2.37 18.49
CA ILE A 178 -4.65 -3.19 17.47
C ILE A 178 -4.89 -4.66 17.79
N ASN A 179 -5.17 -5.45 16.76
CA ASN A 179 -5.10 -6.90 16.79
C ASN A 179 -4.55 -7.41 15.46
N GLY A 180 -4.12 -8.66 15.38
CA GLY A 180 -3.61 -9.23 14.14
C GLY A 180 -3.78 -10.73 14.05
N ALA A 181 -3.51 -11.25 12.85
CA ALA A 181 -3.46 -12.68 12.60
C ALA A 181 -2.24 -13.04 11.73
N VAL A 182 -1.72 -14.24 11.93
CA VAL A 182 -0.56 -14.78 11.19
C VAL A 182 -0.98 -15.96 10.34
N ILE A 183 -0.40 -16.07 9.15
CA ILE A 183 -0.69 -17.09 8.14
C ILE A 183 0.61 -17.83 7.82
N PRO A 184 0.87 -18.99 8.45
CA PRO A 184 2.00 -19.84 8.05
C PRO A 184 1.76 -20.39 6.64
N ALA A 185 2.58 -19.97 5.69
CA ALA A 185 2.43 -20.33 4.29
C ALA A 185 3.79 -20.35 3.62
N ARG A 186 4.05 -21.41 2.84
CA ARG A 186 5.27 -21.53 2.05
C ARG A 186 5.21 -20.60 0.85
N SER A 187 6.32 -19.91 0.61
CA SER A 187 6.63 -19.20 -0.62
C SER A 187 7.91 -19.77 -1.23
N GLU A 188 8.10 -19.65 -2.54
CA GLU A 188 9.42 -19.92 -3.12
C GLU A 188 10.44 -18.90 -2.55
N ASN A 189 11.72 -19.24 -2.54
CA ASN A 189 12.72 -18.32 -2.01
C ASN A 189 13.30 -17.47 -3.15
N ASP A 190 13.34 -16.15 -2.97
CA ASP A 190 14.18 -15.22 -3.73
C ASP A 190 14.01 -15.28 -5.26
N THR A 191 12.76 -15.28 -5.72
CA THR A 191 12.47 -15.31 -7.17
C THR A 191 11.95 -13.99 -7.72
N GLY A 192 11.49 -13.07 -6.86
CA GLY A 192 10.67 -11.91 -7.27
C GLY A 192 9.34 -12.30 -7.92
N ASN A 193 9.10 -13.59 -8.15
CA ASN A 193 7.99 -14.12 -8.94
C ASN A 193 6.84 -14.61 -8.08
N ASN A 194 7.02 -14.67 -6.75
CA ASN A 194 5.95 -15.07 -5.86
C ASN A 194 4.81 -14.03 -5.93
N PRO A 195 3.57 -14.46 -6.21
CA PRO A 195 2.43 -13.55 -6.38
C PRO A 195 1.86 -13.12 -5.01
N HIS A 196 2.68 -12.48 -4.14
CA HIS A 196 2.27 -12.09 -2.78
C HIS A 196 1.46 -10.81 -2.71
N ASN A 197 1.43 -10.00 -3.76
CA ASN A 197 0.84 -8.67 -3.69
C ASN A 197 -0.69 -8.71 -3.93
N PRO A 198 -1.53 -8.33 -2.95
CA PRO A 198 -2.98 -8.46 -3.04
C PRO A 198 -3.68 -7.24 -3.65
N MET A 199 -2.95 -6.19 -4.05
CA MET A 199 -3.49 -4.86 -4.33
C MET A 199 -4.63 -4.83 -5.35
N TYR A 200 -4.51 -5.59 -6.43
CA TYR A 200 -5.58 -5.69 -7.43
C TYR A 200 -6.85 -6.36 -6.88
N GLY A 201 -6.70 -7.36 -6.01
CA GLY A 201 -7.83 -7.98 -5.34
C GLY A 201 -8.47 -7.03 -4.33
N ILE A 202 -7.68 -6.23 -3.63
CA ILE A 202 -8.17 -5.20 -2.71
C ILE A 202 -8.96 -4.11 -3.46
N ASN A 203 -8.48 -3.68 -4.63
CA ASN A 203 -9.26 -2.77 -5.47
C ASN A 203 -10.54 -3.42 -6.01
N ARG A 204 -10.48 -4.69 -6.45
CA ARG A 204 -11.67 -5.44 -6.88
C ARG A 204 -12.69 -5.62 -5.74
N ALA A 205 -12.23 -5.65 -4.48
CA ALA A 205 -13.07 -5.61 -3.28
C ALA A 205 -13.66 -4.20 -2.97
N GLY A 206 -13.44 -3.23 -3.86
CA GLY A 206 -14.03 -1.89 -3.81
C GLY A 206 -13.12 -0.80 -3.25
N ALA A 207 -11.86 -1.10 -2.89
CA ALA A 207 -10.94 -0.08 -2.41
C ALA A 207 -10.50 0.84 -3.56
N ASP A 208 -10.83 2.12 -3.47
CA ASP A 208 -10.49 3.12 -4.48
C ASP A 208 -10.29 4.51 -3.88
N GLY A 209 -9.35 5.26 -4.43
CA GLY A 209 -8.98 6.59 -3.94
C GLY A 209 -9.62 7.70 -4.75
N SER A 210 -9.71 8.91 -4.19
CA SER A 210 -10.23 10.05 -4.92
C SER A 210 -9.29 10.56 -6.02
N LEU A 211 -7.99 10.27 -5.92
CA LEU A 211 -6.97 10.72 -6.86
C LEU A 211 -6.35 9.54 -7.63
N LEU A 212 -5.97 8.49 -6.91
CA LEU A 212 -5.30 7.30 -7.45
C LEU A 212 -6.02 6.03 -7.00
N THR A 213 -6.10 5.03 -7.87
CA THR A 213 -6.69 3.75 -7.49
C THR A 213 -5.71 2.91 -6.68
N LEU A 214 -4.54 2.61 -7.24
CA LEU A 214 -3.47 1.88 -6.58
C LEU A 214 -2.17 2.69 -6.61
N ILE A 215 -1.37 2.58 -5.54
CA ILE A 215 -0.02 3.13 -5.50
C ILE A 215 0.99 2.09 -5.01
N GLY A 216 2.25 2.26 -5.39
CA GLY A 216 3.33 1.40 -4.91
C GLY A 216 4.69 2.06 -5.01
N SER A 217 5.64 1.62 -4.18
CA SER A 217 6.98 2.22 -4.15
C SER A 217 7.97 1.68 -5.20
N ARG A 218 7.54 0.74 -6.04
CA ARG A 218 8.30 0.20 -7.17
C ARG A 218 7.58 0.46 -8.48
N ASN A 219 8.35 0.59 -9.55
CA ASN A 219 7.81 0.67 -10.91
C ASN A 219 7.62 -0.75 -11.47
N SER A 220 6.58 -1.43 -11.01
CA SER A 220 6.23 -2.82 -11.38
C SER A 220 4.71 -2.96 -11.51
N ASP A 221 4.22 -4.05 -12.07
CA ASP A 221 2.77 -4.28 -12.22
C ASP A 221 2.05 -4.37 -10.86
N SER A 222 2.72 -4.85 -9.81
CA SER A 222 2.17 -4.89 -8.46
C SER A 222 2.41 -3.61 -7.66
N GLY A 223 3.26 -2.70 -8.14
CA GLY A 223 3.79 -1.58 -7.36
C GLY A 223 4.78 -2.00 -6.27
N GLY A 224 5.12 -3.30 -6.19
CA GLY A 224 6.01 -3.91 -5.21
C GLY A 224 7.21 -4.66 -5.81
N ASN A 225 7.96 -5.38 -4.97
CA ASN A 225 8.94 -6.39 -5.38
C ASN A 225 8.23 -7.68 -5.82
N SER A 226 7.32 -8.17 -4.98
CA SER A 226 6.54 -9.37 -5.22
C SER A 226 5.50 -9.14 -6.33
N MET A 227 5.26 -10.14 -7.17
CA MET A 227 4.23 -10.07 -8.20
C MET A 227 2.82 -10.02 -7.59
N ALA A 228 1.84 -9.59 -8.38
CA ALA A 228 0.44 -9.82 -8.07
C ALA A 228 -0.05 -11.11 -8.77
N PRO A 229 -1.07 -11.82 -8.23
CA PRO A 229 -1.67 -12.95 -8.92
C PRO A 229 -2.13 -12.58 -10.34
N ALA A 230 -1.67 -13.32 -11.35
CA ALA A 230 -1.90 -12.98 -12.75
C ALA A 230 -3.40 -12.89 -13.12
N ALA A 231 -4.25 -13.70 -12.49
CA ALA A 231 -5.71 -13.68 -12.70
C ALA A 231 -6.40 -12.42 -12.11
N MET A 232 -5.70 -11.67 -11.25
CA MET A 232 -6.23 -10.47 -10.61
C MET A 232 -5.75 -9.18 -11.28
N ILE A 233 -4.65 -9.22 -12.04
CA ILE A 233 -4.07 -8.02 -12.67
C ILE A 233 -5.09 -7.36 -13.60
N ASP A 234 -5.29 -6.06 -13.39
CA ASP A 234 -6.04 -5.18 -14.28
C ASP A 234 -5.13 -4.05 -14.78
N ALA A 235 -4.92 -4.00 -16.10
CA ALA A 235 -4.06 -3.01 -16.73
C ALA A 235 -4.60 -1.57 -16.62
N ALA A 236 -5.91 -1.39 -16.38
CA ALA A 236 -6.54 -0.07 -16.26
C ALA A 236 -6.19 0.64 -14.94
N VAL A 237 -5.84 -0.12 -13.89
CA VAL A 237 -5.59 0.41 -12.54
C VAL A 237 -4.17 0.09 -12.05
N ARG A 238 -3.20 0.06 -12.97
CA ARG A 238 -1.79 -0.20 -12.63
C ARG A 238 -1.29 0.79 -11.56
N PRO A 239 -0.58 0.31 -10.51
CA PRO A 239 -0.15 1.18 -9.43
C PRO A 239 0.73 2.35 -9.90
N THR A 240 0.43 3.54 -9.40
CA THR A 240 1.28 4.72 -9.60
C THR A 240 2.49 4.65 -8.67
N LYS A 241 3.68 4.90 -9.21
CA LYS A 241 4.92 4.81 -8.44
C LYS A 241 5.07 6.01 -7.47
N ILE A 242 5.14 5.74 -6.17
CA ILE A 242 5.37 6.70 -5.10
C ILE A 242 6.49 6.19 -4.18
N ASP A 243 7.70 6.73 -4.29
CA ASP A 243 8.84 6.33 -3.44
C ASP A 243 9.45 7.48 -2.61
N ARG A 244 8.99 8.72 -2.82
CA ARG A 244 9.47 9.90 -2.10
C ARG A 244 8.42 11.01 -2.04
N PRO A 245 8.60 12.01 -1.14
CA PRO A 245 7.65 13.11 -0.98
C PRO A 245 7.43 13.95 -2.25
N SER A 246 8.47 14.16 -3.06
CA SER A 246 8.33 14.91 -4.31
C SER A 246 7.45 14.22 -5.35
N ASP A 247 7.32 12.89 -5.30
CA ASP A 247 6.39 12.16 -6.19
C ASP A 247 4.95 12.53 -5.82
N VAL A 248 4.66 12.69 -4.52
CA VAL A 248 3.34 13.05 -3.99
C VAL A 248 2.94 14.47 -4.40
N THR A 249 3.84 15.43 -4.21
CA THR A 249 3.58 16.83 -4.63
C THR A 249 3.54 16.97 -6.15
N GLY A 250 4.17 16.06 -6.90
CA GLY A 250 4.15 16.02 -8.36
C GLY A 250 2.92 15.35 -8.97
N LEU A 251 2.04 14.74 -8.14
CA LEU A 251 0.80 14.10 -8.64
C LEU A 251 -0.18 15.10 -9.23
N VAL A 252 -0.17 16.32 -8.70
CA VAL A 252 -1.09 17.37 -9.10
C VAL A 252 -0.29 18.50 -9.70
N ASP A 253 0.11 18.29 -10.94
CA ASP A 253 0.47 19.36 -11.85
C ASP A 253 -0.78 19.63 -12.70
N THR A 254 -1.61 20.59 -12.27
CA THR A 254 -2.76 21.10 -13.04
C THR A 254 -2.35 21.80 -14.35
N GLY A 255 -1.10 21.59 -14.79
CA GLY A 255 -0.41 22.35 -15.81
C GLY A 255 -0.09 23.75 -15.32
N ASP A 256 0.68 24.47 -16.15
CA ASP A 256 1.02 25.89 -15.98
C ASP A 256 -0.20 26.80 -15.70
N LEU A 257 -1.46 26.34 -15.83
CA LEU A 257 -2.66 27.11 -15.50
C LEU A 257 -2.70 27.60 -14.05
N VAL A 258 -2.37 26.78 -13.04
CA VAL A 258 -2.26 27.26 -11.64
C VAL A 258 -0.91 27.97 -11.38
N GLY A 259 0.09 27.73 -12.21
CA GLY A 259 1.31 28.55 -12.23
C GLY A 259 1.09 29.95 -12.84
N LEU A 260 0.04 30.12 -13.64
CA LEU A 260 -0.33 31.34 -14.36
C LEU A 260 -1.51 32.09 -13.74
N LEU A 261 -2.40 31.38 -13.04
CA LEU A 261 -3.63 31.87 -12.43
C LEU A 261 -3.71 31.42 -10.96
N SER A 262 -4.46 32.16 -10.14
CA SER A 262 -4.76 31.68 -8.78
C SER A 262 -5.55 30.36 -8.84
N GLN A 263 -5.55 29.59 -7.74
CA GLN A 263 -6.34 28.36 -7.66
C GLN A 263 -7.83 28.63 -7.93
N GLU A 264 -8.38 29.71 -7.37
CA GLU A 264 -9.76 30.16 -7.57
C GLU A 264 -10.05 30.45 -9.06
N ASP A 265 -9.14 31.16 -9.73
CA ASP A 265 -9.27 31.47 -11.16
C ASP A 265 -9.18 30.21 -12.03
N SER A 266 -8.29 29.28 -11.69
CA SER A 266 -8.17 27.98 -12.38
C SER A 266 -9.45 27.16 -12.23
N VAL A 267 -10.04 27.11 -11.04
CA VAL A 267 -11.34 26.47 -10.81
C VAL A 267 -12.38 27.15 -11.70
N ALA A 268 -12.53 28.47 -11.64
CA ALA A 268 -13.52 29.22 -12.44
C ALA A 268 -13.38 28.99 -13.96
N VAL A 269 -12.15 28.85 -14.46
CA VAL A 269 -11.88 28.48 -15.86
C VAL A 269 -12.36 27.06 -16.16
N MET A 270 -12.05 26.09 -15.30
CA MET A 270 -12.48 24.70 -15.46
C MET A 270 -14.00 24.56 -15.40
N GLU A 271 -14.67 25.29 -14.51
CA GLU A 271 -16.13 25.37 -14.46
C GLU A 271 -16.71 25.94 -15.77
N SER A 272 -16.09 26.98 -16.31
CA SER A 272 -16.49 27.59 -17.57
C SER A 272 -16.33 26.62 -18.74
N ILE A 273 -15.25 25.83 -18.76
CA ILE A 273 -15.01 24.77 -19.75
C ILE A 273 -16.08 23.68 -19.64
N GLN A 274 -16.44 23.26 -18.43
CA GLN A 274 -17.53 22.31 -18.19
C GLN A 274 -18.84 22.84 -18.80
N ARG A 275 -19.24 24.07 -18.45
CA ARG A 275 -20.51 24.66 -18.92
C ARG A 275 -20.54 24.80 -20.45
N ILE A 276 -19.44 25.24 -21.06
CA ILE A 276 -19.33 25.33 -22.52
C ILE A 276 -19.42 23.95 -23.18
N SER A 277 -18.74 22.96 -22.62
CA SER A 277 -18.72 21.59 -23.14
C SER A 277 -20.11 20.97 -23.05
N ASP A 278 -20.80 21.13 -21.92
CA ASP A 278 -22.18 20.66 -21.75
C ASP A 278 -23.14 21.27 -22.79
N MET A 279 -23.11 22.60 -22.96
CA MET A 279 -23.91 23.29 -23.98
C MET A 279 -23.63 22.79 -25.41
N LYS A 280 -22.40 22.36 -25.69
CA LYS A 280 -22.02 21.80 -27.00
C LYS A 280 -22.47 20.36 -27.16
N LEU A 281 -22.27 19.51 -26.16
CA LEU A 281 -22.72 18.11 -26.18
C LEU A 281 -24.23 18.01 -26.37
N ASN A 282 -25.02 18.93 -25.78
CA ASN A 282 -26.45 19.04 -26.01
C ASN A 282 -26.85 19.33 -27.47
N LYS A 283 -25.92 19.81 -28.30
CA LYS A 283 -26.15 20.14 -29.72
C LYS A 283 -25.49 19.16 -30.69
N VAL A 284 -24.81 18.14 -30.18
CA VAL A 284 -24.09 17.14 -30.97
C VAL A 284 -24.84 15.82 -30.89
N ASN A 285 -24.99 15.12 -32.02
CA ASN A 285 -25.34 13.71 -32.05
C ASN A 285 -24.06 12.95 -32.40
N THR A 286 -23.57 12.10 -31.49
CA THR A 286 -22.32 11.36 -31.67
C THR A 286 -22.44 10.20 -32.68
N GLN A 287 -23.65 9.94 -33.21
CA GLN A 287 -23.98 8.87 -34.17
C GLN A 287 -23.64 7.46 -33.69
N ILE A 288 -23.51 7.27 -32.38
CA ILE A 288 -23.31 5.97 -31.73
C ILE A 288 -24.54 5.62 -30.88
N THR A 289 -24.72 4.32 -30.62
CA THR A 289 -25.86 3.82 -29.85
C THR A 289 -25.83 4.21 -28.37
N ALA A 290 -24.66 4.59 -27.85
CA ALA A 290 -24.45 4.99 -26.46
C ALA A 290 -24.22 6.51 -26.31
N ASP A 291 -24.81 7.33 -27.18
CA ASP A 291 -24.65 8.80 -27.23
C ASP A 291 -24.81 9.47 -25.86
N ASP A 292 -25.89 9.13 -25.15
CA ASP A 292 -26.17 9.71 -23.82
C ASP A 292 -25.12 9.32 -22.78
N VAL A 293 -24.66 8.06 -22.78
CA VAL A 293 -23.64 7.57 -21.85
C VAL A 293 -22.30 8.27 -22.09
N ILE A 294 -21.89 8.44 -23.34
CA ILE A 294 -20.63 9.13 -23.67
C ILE A 294 -20.71 10.60 -23.27
N LYS A 295 -21.83 11.27 -23.54
CA LYS A 295 -22.03 12.66 -23.13
C LYS A 295 -21.97 12.82 -21.62
N ASP A 296 -22.57 11.90 -20.89
CA ASP A 296 -22.54 11.88 -19.43
C ASP A 296 -21.12 11.66 -18.89
N MET A 297 -20.36 10.71 -19.45
CA MET A 297 -18.95 10.50 -19.11
C MET A 297 -18.11 11.76 -19.33
N VAL A 298 -18.29 12.45 -20.46
CA VAL A 298 -17.52 13.68 -20.76
C VAL A 298 -17.92 14.81 -19.80
N ARG A 299 -19.22 14.96 -19.48
CA ARG A 299 -19.69 15.94 -18.49
C ARG A 299 -19.04 15.70 -17.14
N CYS A 300 -19.11 14.47 -16.64
CA CYS A 300 -18.55 14.11 -15.34
C CYS A 300 -17.03 14.19 -15.32
N GLY A 301 -16.36 13.94 -16.45
CA GLY A 301 -14.92 14.16 -16.60
C GLY A 301 -14.51 15.61 -16.34
N TYR A 302 -15.21 16.59 -16.91
CA TYR A 302 -14.91 18.00 -16.67
C TYR A 302 -15.24 18.45 -15.24
N VAL A 303 -16.33 17.96 -14.64
CA VAL A 303 -16.67 18.21 -13.23
C VAL A 303 -15.58 17.65 -12.31
N LYS A 304 -15.10 16.43 -12.59
CA LYS A 304 -14.01 15.80 -11.85
C LYS A 304 -12.71 16.60 -11.95
N SER A 305 -12.37 17.12 -13.12
CA SER A 305 -11.17 17.96 -13.27
C SER A 305 -11.26 19.30 -12.55
N ALA A 306 -12.47 19.89 -12.45
CA ALA A 306 -12.70 21.08 -11.63
C ALA A 306 -12.55 20.74 -10.12
N ASP A 307 -13.16 19.64 -9.66
CA ASP A 307 -13.04 19.16 -8.27
C ASP A 307 -11.59 18.88 -7.86
N ILE A 308 -10.79 18.24 -8.72
CA ILE A 308 -9.38 17.95 -8.44
C ILE A 308 -8.56 19.24 -8.34
N THR A 309 -8.77 20.20 -9.25
CA THR A 309 -8.09 21.50 -9.20
C THR A 309 -8.43 22.26 -7.91
N ASP A 310 -9.70 22.22 -7.50
CA ASP A 310 -10.17 22.84 -6.27
C ASP A 310 -9.54 22.20 -5.03
N ARG A 311 -9.49 20.87 -4.97
CA ARG A 311 -9.02 20.16 -3.78
C ARG A 311 -7.50 20.07 -3.68
N PHE A 312 -6.82 19.99 -4.81
CA PHE A 312 -5.41 19.63 -4.88
C PHE A 312 -4.54 20.62 -5.67
N GLY A 313 -5.11 21.73 -6.15
CA GLY A 313 -4.35 22.79 -6.82
C GLY A 313 -3.24 23.39 -5.94
N ASP A 314 -3.33 23.23 -4.62
CA ASP A 314 -2.21 23.39 -3.69
C ASP A 314 -1.58 22.03 -3.33
N PRO A 315 -0.40 21.69 -3.88
CA PRO A 315 0.26 20.41 -3.64
C PRO A 315 0.80 20.27 -2.20
N THR A 316 0.86 21.36 -1.41
CA THR A 316 1.30 21.30 -0.01
C THR A 316 0.36 20.45 0.85
N THR A 317 -0.92 20.36 0.46
CA THR A 317 -1.93 19.53 1.14
C THR A 317 -1.64 18.03 1.09
N LEU A 318 -0.94 17.60 0.05
CA LEU A 318 -0.52 16.21 -0.16
C LEU A 318 0.85 15.92 0.47
N SER A 319 1.65 16.94 0.74
CA SER A 319 3.03 16.77 1.20
C SER A 319 3.09 16.10 2.58
N PRO A 320 3.76 14.93 2.71
CA PRO A 320 3.99 14.33 4.02
C PRO A 320 5.00 15.13 4.86
N GLU A 321 5.88 15.92 4.24
CA GLU A 321 6.90 16.72 4.94
C GLU A 321 6.31 17.91 5.70
N LEU A 322 5.19 18.42 5.20
CA LEU A 322 4.48 19.57 5.77
C LEU A 322 3.33 19.14 6.69
N ASP A 323 3.07 17.83 6.81
CA ASP A 323 2.03 17.32 7.71
C ASP A 323 2.59 17.22 9.15
N PRO A 324 2.17 18.09 10.09
CA PRO A 324 2.68 18.11 11.45
C PRO A 324 2.32 16.84 12.25
N VAL A 325 1.34 16.06 11.77
CA VAL A 325 0.99 14.76 12.35
C VAL A 325 2.07 13.72 12.01
N ILE A 326 2.71 13.86 10.84
CA ILE A 326 3.71 12.92 10.33
C ILE A 326 5.12 13.35 10.73
N VAL A 327 5.50 14.60 10.46
CA VAL A 327 6.86 15.12 10.68
C VAL A 327 6.82 16.35 11.58
N GLY A 328 7.69 16.40 12.58
CA GLY A 328 7.86 17.56 13.46
C GLY A 328 8.10 17.18 14.90
N GLU A 329 8.10 18.16 15.80
CA GLU A 329 8.34 17.94 17.24
C GLU A 329 7.29 17.00 17.87
N SER A 330 6.03 17.13 17.46
CA SER A 330 4.93 16.24 17.84
C SER A 330 4.59 15.19 16.77
N GLY A 331 5.38 15.13 15.69
CA GLY A 331 5.17 14.19 14.59
C GLY A 331 5.44 12.74 14.97
N ILE A 332 5.08 11.81 14.09
CA ILE A 332 5.45 10.39 14.21
C ILE A 332 6.96 10.20 13.98
N PHE A 333 7.50 10.98 13.05
CA PHE A 333 8.93 11.09 12.81
C PHE A 333 9.43 12.45 13.28
N SER A 334 10.56 12.45 13.97
CA SER A 334 11.32 13.68 14.11
C SER A 334 11.86 14.11 12.75
N GLN A 335 12.22 15.39 12.63
CA GLN A 335 12.82 15.90 11.39
C GLN A 335 14.10 15.15 11.02
N ASP A 336 14.93 14.80 12.01
CA ASP A 336 16.19 14.10 11.80
C ASP A 336 15.98 12.64 11.37
N GLU A 337 15.00 11.95 11.96
CA GLU A 337 14.63 10.60 11.52
C GLU A 337 14.15 10.61 10.07
N PHE A 338 13.22 11.54 9.76
CA PHE A 338 12.64 11.67 8.44
C PHE A 338 13.69 11.99 7.37
N ASN A 339 14.65 12.87 7.68
CA ASN A 339 15.73 13.22 6.76
C ASN A 339 16.80 12.13 6.66
N GLY A 340 17.03 11.40 7.75
CA GLY A 340 18.06 10.37 7.87
C GLY A 340 17.76 9.07 7.12
N ASP A 341 16.48 8.70 6.94
CA ASP A 341 16.11 7.41 6.32
C ASP A 341 15.08 7.57 5.20
N SER A 342 15.44 7.14 3.99
CA SER A 342 14.54 7.13 2.83
C SER A 342 13.35 6.19 2.99
N GLU A 343 13.47 5.13 3.79
CA GLU A 343 12.36 4.22 4.09
C GLU A 343 11.24 4.94 4.86
N PHE A 344 11.59 5.87 5.76
CA PHE A 344 10.60 6.68 6.48
C PHE A 344 9.90 7.67 5.57
N ARG A 345 10.64 8.34 4.66
CA ARG A 345 10.05 9.26 3.68
C ARG A 345 9.10 8.56 2.70
N LYS A 346 9.49 7.38 2.22
CA LYS A 346 8.66 6.51 1.38
C LYS A 346 7.40 6.07 2.12
N THR A 347 7.54 5.57 3.35
CA THR A 347 6.42 5.15 4.19
C THR A 347 5.45 6.30 4.42
N ALA A 348 5.97 7.47 4.80
CA ALA A 348 5.19 8.67 5.00
C ALA A 348 4.42 9.09 3.74
N SER A 349 5.04 9.00 2.57
CA SER A 349 4.42 9.33 1.28
C SER A 349 3.25 8.40 0.95
N VAL A 350 3.45 7.08 1.09
CA VAL A 350 2.40 6.08 0.81
C VAL A 350 1.28 6.15 1.85
N MET A 351 1.61 6.17 3.15
CA MET A 351 0.61 6.19 4.21
C MET A 351 -0.23 7.47 4.17
N LYS A 352 0.37 8.63 3.82
CA LYS A 352 -0.34 9.89 3.65
C LYS A 352 -1.44 9.77 2.58
N LEU A 353 -1.09 9.24 1.41
CA LEU A 353 -2.02 9.10 0.30
C LEU A 353 -3.15 8.08 0.61
N VAL A 354 -2.79 6.93 1.17
CA VAL A 354 -3.77 5.85 1.45
C VAL A 354 -4.71 6.23 2.59
N MET A 355 -4.19 6.73 3.70
CA MET A 355 -4.98 6.96 4.91
C MET A 355 -5.90 8.18 4.83
N ASN A 356 -5.59 9.14 3.95
CA ASN A 356 -6.48 10.29 3.67
C ASN A 356 -7.44 10.01 2.50
N GLY A 357 -7.51 8.78 1.97
CA GLY A 357 -8.44 8.41 0.89
C GLY A 357 -8.04 8.93 -0.49
N PHE A 358 -6.81 9.43 -0.66
CA PHE A 358 -6.31 9.87 -1.97
C PHE A 358 -5.92 8.68 -2.85
N ALA A 359 -5.45 7.59 -2.24
CA ALA A 359 -5.19 6.32 -2.88
C ALA A 359 -6.06 5.20 -2.27
N GLY A 360 -6.58 4.27 -3.08
CA GLY A 360 -7.40 3.16 -2.59
C GLY A 360 -6.62 2.14 -1.75
N ALA A 361 -5.41 1.80 -2.19
CA ALA A 361 -4.49 0.96 -1.44
C ALA A 361 -3.03 1.28 -1.83
N GLY A 362 -2.08 0.89 -0.97
CA GLY A 362 -0.64 1.17 -1.18
C GLY A 362 0.28 -0.03 -0.92
N THR A 363 1.35 -0.16 -1.70
CA THR A 363 2.47 -1.09 -1.42
C THR A 363 3.75 -0.33 -1.06
N ILE A 364 4.32 -0.63 0.11
CA ILE A 364 5.63 -0.17 0.57
C ILE A 364 6.59 -1.35 0.46
N THR A 365 7.52 -1.28 -0.49
CA THR A 365 8.59 -2.27 -0.65
C THR A 365 9.79 -1.84 0.16
N MET A 366 10.24 -2.69 1.06
CA MET A 366 11.46 -2.45 1.81
C MET A 366 12.56 -3.39 1.32
N GLY A 367 13.71 -2.82 0.96
CA GLY A 367 14.83 -3.59 0.41
C GLY A 367 15.74 -4.20 1.48
N GLY A 368 16.47 -5.24 1.08
CA GLY A 368 17.49 -5.87 1.90
C GLY A 368 16.91 -6.88 2.90
N TYR A 369 15.85 -7.61 2.58
CA TYR A 369 15.38 -8.68 3.47
C TYR A 369 15.99 -10.04 3.14
N ASP A 370 16.88 -10.09 2.16
CA ASP A 370 17.87 -11.16 2.00
C ASP A 370 19.09 -10.88 2.90
N TYR A 371 18.98 -11.23 4.20
CA TYR A 371 20.02 -10.98 5.21
C TYR A 371 20.61 -12.26 5.81
N HIS A 372 20.71 -13.34 5.04
CA HIS A 372 21.43 -14.56 5.45
C HIS A 372 22.95 -14.45 5.25
N ASP A 373 23.53 -13.32 5.67
CA ASP A 373 24.96 -12.98 5.52
C ASP A 373 25.86 -13.66 6.56
N GLY A 374 25.32 -14.63 7.31
CA GLY A 374 26.01 -15.28 8.44
C GLY A 374 25.98 -14.46 9.73
N SER A 375 25.25 -13.33 9.78
CA SER A 375 25.00 -12.56 10.99
C SER A 375 23.51 -12.58 11.37
N ARG A 376 23.23 -12.28 12.64
CA ARG A 376 21.87 -11.98 13.11
C ARG A 376 21.62 -10.47 13.11
N ALA A 377 22.65 -9.71 13.46
CA ALA A 377 22.59 -8.26 13.60
C ALA A 377 22.00 -7.52 12.39
N THR A 378 22.37 -7.92 11.15
CA THR A 378 21.83 -7.29 9.94
C THR A 378 20.31 -7.42 9.86
N GLY A 379 19.78 -8.61 10.16
CA GLY A 379 18.34 -8.86 10.17
C GLY A 379 17.61 -8.05 11.24
N GLU A 380 18.10 -8.05 12.48
CA GLU A 380 17.47 -7.32 13.60
C GLU A 380 17.37 -5.82 13.33
N VAL A 381 18.42 -5.20 12.77
CA VAL A 381 18.41 -3.76 12.44
C VAL A 381 17.39 -3.47 11.33
N ARG A 382 17.32 -4.32 10.31
CA ARG A 382 16.39 -4.13 9.18
C ARG A 382 14.94 -4.39 9.61
N ASP A 383 14.70 -5.44 10.38
CA ASP A 383 13.39 -5.75 10.95
C ASP A 383 12.91 -4.62 11.86
N ARG A 384 13.78 -4.06 12.73
CA ARG A 384 13.39 -2.91 13.56
C ARG A 384 13.01 -1.69 12.73
N ARG A 385 13.71 -1.44 11.63
CA ARG A 385 13.34 -0.36 10.69
C ARG A 385 11.98 -0.63 10.01
N ALA A 386 11.71 -1.88 9.61
CA ALA A 386 10.38 -2.28 9.13
C ALA A 386 9.30 -2.05 10.18
N GLY A 387 9.56 -2.49 11.42
CA GLY A 387 8.66 -2.28 12.56
C GLY A 387 8.35 -0.80 12.78
N ARG A 388 9.33 0.10 12.67
CA ARG A 388 9.10 1.55 12.75
C ARG A 388 8.20 2.07 11.62
N CYS A 389 8.36 1.57 10.41
CA CYS A 389 7.49 1.94 9.30
C CYS A 389 6.06 1.43 9.51
N MET A 390 5.91 0.18 9.97
CA MET A 390 4.63 -0.42 10.33
C MET A 390 3.93 0.36 11.46
N GLY A 391 4.65 0.66 12.53
CA GLY A 391 4.16 1.45 13.66
C GLY A 391 3.77 2.87 13.26
N ALA A 392 4.49 3.49 12.32
CA ALA A 392 4.12 4.80 11.79
C ALA A 392 2.76 4.78 11.07
N CYS A 393 2.49 3.75 10.25
CA CYS A 393 1.18 3.59 9.61
C CYS A 393 0.05 3.43 10.64
N LEU A 394 0.27 2.60 11.67
CA LEU A 394 -0.71 2.36 12.74
C LEU A 394 -0.97 3.61 13.59
N GLU A 395 0.09 4.33 13.96
CA GLU A 395 -0.04 5.59 14.72
C GLU A 395 -0.71 6.68 13.88
N TYR A 396 -0.40 6.76 12.58
CA TYR A 396 -1.07 7.72 11.69
C TYR A 396 -2.57 7.40 11.56
N ALA A 397 -2.93 6.12 11.46
CA ALA A 397 -4.32 5.66 11.51
C ALA A 397 -5.03 6.16 12.76
N ALA A 398 -4.38 6.01 13.91
CA ALA A 398 -4.93 6.42 15.19
C ALA A 398 -5.11 7.93 15.31
N ARG A 399 -4.13 8.72 14.83
CA ARG A 399 -4.21 10.19 14.83
C ARG A 399 -5.29 10.73 13.90
N LEU A 400 -5.64 9.99 12.85
CA LEU A 400 -6.75 10.33 11.95
C LEU A 400 -8.10 9.79 12.43
N GLY A 401 -8.11 8.82 13.36
CA GLY A 401 -9.33 8.12 13.76
C GLY A 401 -9.88 7.20 12.66
N THR A 402 -9.00 6.67 11.80
CA THR A 402 -9.37 5.85 10.64
C THR A 402 -8.90 4.40 10.87
N PRO A 403 -9.71 3.36 10.58
CA PRO A 403 -9.23 1.98 10.64
C PRO A 403 -8.14 1.73 9.59
N LEU A 404 -7.33 0.70 9.80
CA LEU A 404 -6.28 0.28 8.85
C LEU A 404 -6.17 -1.24 8.87
N MET A 405 -6.11 -1.86 7.70
CA MET A 405 -5.56 -3.20 7.55
C MET A 405 -4.16 -3.11 6.92
N MET A 406 -3.16 -3.56 7.66
CA MET A 406 -1.77 -3.58 7.23
C MET A 406 -1.30 -5.01 7.06
N TYR A 407 -0.95 -5.41 5.85
CA TYR A 407 -0.45 -6.73 5.52
C TYR A 407 1.07 -6.71 5.37
N VAL A 408 1.77 -7.73 5.88
CA VAL A 408 3.22 -7.86 5.82
C VAL A 408 3.57 -9.20 5.20
N CYS A 409 4.27 -9.16 4.07
CA CYS A 409 4.74 -10.33 3.34
C CYS A 409 6.24 -10.26 3.06
N SER A 410 6.80 -11.42 2.72
CA SER A 410 8.21 -11.57 2.38
C SER A 410 8.35 -12.58 1.24
N ASP A 411 9.28 -12.29 0.33
CA ASP A 411 9.61 -13.12 -0.83
C ASP A 411 10.58 -14.25 -0.45
N GLY A 412 10.18 -15.06 0.53
CA GLY A 412 10.94 -16.18 1.06
C GLY A 412 10.97 -16.16 2.59
N SER A 413 11.88 -16.93 3.16
CA SER A 413 12.20 -16.86 4.59
C SER A 413 13.60 -17.39 4.82
N VAL A 414 14.10 -17.27 6.05
CA VAL A 414 15.45 -17.68 6.46
C VAL A 414 15.41 -18.79 7.50
N PHE A 415 16.53 -19.50 7.66
CA PHE A 415 16.74 -20.40 8.79
C PHE A 415 18.08 -20.14 9.48
N SER A 416 18.13 -20.55 10.75
CA SER A 416 19.36 -20.60 11.54
C SER A 416 19.86 -22.03 11.68
N ASN A 417 21.19 -22.18 11.73
CA ASN A 417 21.85 -23.44 12.08
C ASN A 417 22.14 -23.57 13.59
N GLY A 418 21.69 -22.61 14.40
CA GLY A 418 21.88 -22.60 15.86
C GLY A 418 23.18 -21.94 16.34
N MET A 419 24.05 -21.44 15.45
CA MET A 419 25.18 -20.60 15.86
C MET A 419 24.65 -19.26 16.37
N ILE A 420 25.18 -18.79 17.51
CA ILE A 420 24.70 -17.59 18.19
C ILE A 420 25.51 -16.36 17.78
N ASP A 421 24.81 -15.23 17.61
CA ASP A 421 25.39 -13.90 17.45
C ASP A 421 25.22 -13.11 18.76
N ASP A 422 26.28 -13.12 19.59
CA ASP A 422 26.32 -12.41 20.88
C ASP A 422 26.65 -10.91 20.74
N SER A 423 26.69 -10.36 19.52
CA SER A 423 26.83 -8.92 19.35
C SER A 423 25.59 -8.19 19.90
N GLU A 424 25.74 -6.91 20.27
CA GLU A 424 24.64 -6.09 20.78
C GLU A 424 23.40 -6.12 19.86
N ASN A 425 23.62 -6.07 18.55
CA ASN A 425 22.56 -6.15 17.55
C ASN A 425 22.15 -7.59 17.21
N GLY A 426 22.99 -8.59 17.48
CA GLY A 426 22.67 -10.01 17.35
C GLY A 426 21.76 -10.54 18.46
N ARG A 427 21.74 -9.84 19.61
CA ARG A 427 20.83 -10.06 20.75
C ARG A 427 20.91 -11.48 21.34
N GLY A 428 22.03 -12.18 21.16
CA GLY A 428 22.19 -13.56 21.62
C GLY A 428 21.32 -14.56 20.86
N LYS A 429 20.83 -14.20 19.67
CA LYS A 429 19.96 -15.06 18.85
C LYS A 429 20.75 -15.81 17.77
N GLY A 430 20.10 -16.79 17.15
CA GLY A 430 20.69 -17.59 16.08
C GLY A 430 20.96 -16.76 14.82
N VAL A 431 22.14 -16.93 14.21
CA VAL A 431 22.53 -16.34 12.92
C VAL A 431 21.68 -16.86 11.76
N TRP A 432 21.54 -16.07 10.70
CA TRP A 432 20.87 -16.47 9.48
C TRP A 432 21.86 -17.09 8.50
N THR A 433 21.64 -18.37 8.15
CA THR A 433 22.62 -19.15 7.35
C THR A 433 22.17 -19.48 5.94
N GLY A 434 20.91 -19.23 5.60
CA GLY A 434 20.40 -19.36 4.26
C GLY A 434 18.88 -19.28 4.21
N ASP A 435 18.34 -19.41 3.01
CA ASP A 435 16.90 -19.39 2.79
C ASP A 435 16.22 -20.69 3.20
N ASN A 436 14.94 -20.58 3.57
CA ASN A 436 14.09 -21.71 3.91
C ASN A 436 12.59 -21.43 3.72
N SER A 437 12.04 -21.87 2.59
CA SER A 437 10.59 -21.73 2.31
C SER A 437 9.68 -22.34 3.37
N SER A 438 10.17 -23.34 4.13
CA SER A 438 9.35 -24.06 5.09
C SER A 438 9.12 -23.32 6.41
N THR A 439 9.87 -22.27 6.70
CA THR A 439 9.69 -21.42 7.90
C THR A 439 8.96 -20.11 7.58
N SER A 440 8.44 -19.97 6.35
CA SER A 440 7.77 -18.77 5.89
C SER A 440 6.40 -18.56 6.54
N ALA A 441 6.07 -17.30 6.76
CA ALA A 441 4.77 -16.83 7.22
C ALA A 441 4.56 -15.40 6.73
N SER A 442 3.30 -15.01 6.58
CA SER A 442 2.90 -13.61 6.48
C SER A 442 1.95 -13.27 7.63
N PHE A 443 1.74 -11.99 7.91
CA PHE A 443 0.78 -11.58 8.93
C PHE A 443 0.11 -10.28 8.54
N PHE A 444 -0.99 -9.98 9.19
CA PHE A 444 -1.61 -8.67 9.10
C PHE A 444 -1.99 -8.15 10.48
N LEU A 445 -1.87 -6.84 10.63
CA LEU A 445 -2.36 -6.10 11.78
C LEU A 445 -3.53 -5.24 11.34
N VAL A 446 -4.52 -5.12 12.20
CA VAL A 446 -5.71 -4.30 12.01
C VAL A 446 -5.77 -3.31 13.17
N TYR A 447 -5.82 -2.02 12.84
CA TYR A 447 -6.16 -0.97 13.78
C TYR A 447 -7.64 -0.61 13.62
N ASN A 448 -8.35 -0.51 14.73
CA ASN A 448 -9.74 -0.03 14.75
C ASN A 448 -9.90 1.10 15.79
N PRO A 449 -10.27 2.32 15.38
CA PRO A 449 -10.44 3.45 16.30
C PRO A 449 -11.50 3.20 17.38
N ASN A 450 -12.46 2.30 17.12
CA ASN A 450 -13.58 2.00 18.01
C ASN A 450 -13.29 0.87 19.03
N GLY A 451 -12.05 0.37 19.09
CA GLY A 451 -11.61 -0.69 20.00
C GLY A 451 -10.98 -1.87 19.26
N ALA A 452 -10.17 -2.69 19.95
CA ALA A 452 -9.47 -3.82 19.35
C ALA A 452 -10.38 -4.69 18.45
N PRO A 453 -9.95 -5.02 17.23
CA PRO A 453 -10.63 -6.01 16.39
C PRO A 453 -10.82 -7.33 17.13
N GLN A 454 -12.03 -7.89 17.06
CA GLN A 454 -12.41 -9.09 17.80
C GLN A 454 -12.22 -10.33 16.92
N LEU A 455 -11.46 -11.31 17.40
CA LEU A 455 -11.30 -12.60 16.72
C LEU A 455 -12.62 -13.37 16.71
N LEU A 456 -12.89 -14.04 15.59
CA LEU A 456 -14.00 -14.99 15.48
C LEU A 456 -13.83 -16.13 16.49
N GLY A 457 -14.95 -16.64 17.01
CA GLY A 457 -14.99 -17.82 17.87
C GLY A 457 -15.64 -17.59 19.24
N ALA A 458 -16.33 -18.62 19.73
CA ALA A 458 -17.10 -18.56 20.97
C ALA A 458 -16.23 -18.68 22.24
N ASN A 459 -15.01 -19.21 22.14
CA ASN A 459 -14.10 -19.46 23.26
C ASN A 459 -12.65 -19.14 22.86
N ALA A 460 -11.75 -19.15 23.86
CA ALA A 460 -10.34 -18.81 23.67
C ALA A 460 -9.63 -19.70 22.64
N ASP A 461 -9.89 -21.01 22.66
CA ASP A 461 -9.26 -21.97 21.74
C ASP A 461 -9.64 -21.69 20.28
N THR A 462 -10.93 -21.44 20.03
CA THR A 462 -11.41 -21.11 18.69
C THR A 462 -10.84 -19.76 18.23
N LYS A 463 -10.79 -18.77 19.11
CA LYS A 463 -10.16 -17.47 18.81
C LYS A 463 -8.68 -17.61 18.47
N ALA A 464 -7.94 -18.45 19.18
CA ALA A 464 -6.54 -18.72 18.87
C ALA A 464 -6.34 -19.36 17.49
N GLN A 465 -7.29 -20.19 17.04
CA GLN A 465 -7.31 -20.75 15.68
C GLN A 465 -7.65 -19.71 14.61
N HIS A 466 -8.49 -18.72 14.92
CA HIS A 466 -8.73 -17.59 14.01
C HIS A 466 -7.61 -16.54 14.03
N GLN A 467 -6.76 -16.54 15.07
CA GLN A 467 -5.57 -15.70 15.14
C GLN A 467 -4.40 -16.27 14.33
N GLN A 468 -4.38 -17.57 14.08
CA GLN A 468 -3.39 -18.25 13.25
C GLN A 468 -4.05 -19.09 12.18
N LEU A 469 -4.07 -18.60 10.93
CA LEU A 469 -4.76 -19.23 9.82
C LEU A 469 -3.90 -20.33 9.18
N GLY A 470 -3.87 -21.49 9.83
CA GLY A 470 -2.99 -22.62 9.52
C GLY A 470 -2.10 -22.97 10.70
N TYR A 471 -1.11 -23.82 10.52
CA TYR A 471 -0.18 -24.15 11.61
C TYR A 471 1.18 -24.65 11.14
N MET A 472 2.14 -24.61 12.06
CA MET A 472 3.45 -25.25 11.90
C MET A 472 3.51 -26.58 12.63
N ARG A 473 4.30 -27.51 12.09
CA ARG A 473 4.67 -28.75 12.75
C ARG A 473 5.66 -28.45 13.87
N ASN A 474 5.82 -29.40 14.78
CA ASN A 474 6.69 -29.27 15.95
C ASN A 474 8.16 -28.94 15.62
N ASP A 475 8.62 -29.23 14.40
CA ASP A 475 9.96 -28.93 13.88
C ASP A 475 10.10 -27.52 13.27
N GLY A 476 9.08 -26.67 13.42
CA GLY A 476 9.03 -25.30 12.91
C GLY A 476 8.76 -25.17 11.41
N SER A 477 8.39 -26.26 10.72
CA SER A 477 7.99 -26.21 9.31
C SER A 477 6.48 -26.00 9.15
N VAL A 478 6.07 -25.23 8.15
CA VAL A 478 4.66 -25.05 7.76
C VAL A 478 4.03 -26.42 7.43
N GLU A 479 2.86 -26.71 8.01
CA GLU A 479 2.05 -27.84 7.56
C GLU A 479 1.32 -27.47 6.27
N THR A 480 1.77 -28.04 5.15
CA THR A 480 1.27 -27.71 3.81
C THR A 480 -0.16 -28.15 3.54
N ALA A 481 -0.70 -29.07 4.35
CA ALA A 481 -2.09 -29.50 4.27
C ALA A 481 -3.03 -28.75 5.24
N SER A 482 -2.52 -27.77 5.99
CA SER A 482 -3.29 -27.07 7.03
C SER A 482 -4.38 -26.16 6.45
N THR A 483 -4.07 -25.42 5.39
CA THR A 483 -5.00 -24.53 4.69
C THR A 483 -4.68 -24.51 3.19
N PRO A 484 -5.61 -24.05 2.32
CA PRO A 484 -5.31 -23.80 0.91
C PRO A 484 -4.15 -22.81 0.71
N ALA A 485 -3.98 -21.84 1.61
CA ALA A 485 -2.90 -20.85 1.58
C ALA A 485 -1.52 -21.45 1.89
N ALA A 486 -1.45 -22.53 2.69
CA ALA A 486 -0.21 -23.02 3.28
C ALA A 486 0.87 -23.44 2.26
N ASN A 487 0.50 -23.78 1.03
CA ASN A 487 1.42 -24.21 -0.02
C ASN A 487 1.09 -23.61 -1.40
N ASN A 488 0.32 -22.52 -1.44
CA ASN A 488 0.02 -21.81 -2.68
C ASN A 488 -0.13 -20.31 -2.42
N VAL A 489 0.83 -19.53 -2.91
CA VAL A 489 0.90 -18.08 -2.69
C VAL A 489 -0.30 -17.33 -3.29
N ASN A 490 -0.88 -17.81 -4.39
CA ASN A 490 -2.10 -17.19 -4.92
C ASN A 490 -3.28 -17.33 -3.93
N LEU A 491 -3.39 -18.51 -3.29
CA LEU A 491 -4.44 -18.78 -2.30
C LEU A 491 -4.16 -18.07 -0.96
N LEU A 492 -2.90 -17.79 -0.66
CA LEU A 492 -2.53 -16.88 0.42
C LEU A 492 -3.07 -15.46 0.16
N VAL A 493 -2.88 -14.92 -1.05
CA VAL A 493 -3.44 -13.61 -1.43
C VAL A 493 -4.97 -13.62 -1.36
N GLU A 494 -5.62 -14.66 -1.89
CA GLU A 494 -7.07 -14.85 -1.75
C GLU A 494 -7.52 -14.83 -0.28
N THR A 495 -6.77 -15.48 0.61
CA THR A 495 -7.06 -15.50 2.06
C THR A 495 -6.95 -14.10 2.68
N VAL A 496 -5.95 -13.29 2.27
CA VAL A 496 -5.83 -11.90 2.73
C VAL A 496 -7.00 -11.05 2.26
N ILE A 497 -7.42 -11.20 0.99
CA ILE A 497 -8.57 -10.47 0.43
C ILE A 497 -9.88 -10.89 1.11
N LEU A 498 -10.04 -12.19 1.40
CA LEU A 498 -11.18 -12.69 2.17
C LEU A 498 -11.27 -12.00 3.54
N ASN A 499 -10.14 -11.88 4.25
CA ASN A 499 -10.08 -11.19 5.54
C ASN A 499 -10.35 -9.68 5.41
N TYR A 500 -9.91 -9.05 4.32
CA TYR A 500 -10.26 -7.66 4.03
C TYR A 500 -11.78 -7.48 3.85
N LEU A 501 -12.45 -8.33 3.06
CA LEU A 501 -13.91 -8.31 2.93
C LEU A 501 -14.62 -8.60 4.26
N ALA A 502 -14.10 -9.53 5.06
CA ALA A 502 -14.67 -9.86 6.36
C ALA A 502 -14.68 -8.67 7.33
N LEU A 503 -13.64 -7.82 7.32
CA LEU A 503 -13.62 -6.59 8.11
C LEU A 503 -14.76 -5.63 7.77
N HIS A 504 -15.33 -5.74 6.55
CA HIS A 504 -16.48 -4.97 6.09
C HIS A 504 -17.83 -5.71 6.19
N GLY A 505 -17.84 -6.97 6.64
CA GLY A 505 -19.02 -7.83 6.63
C GLY A 505 -19.42 -8.32 5.22
N GLU A 506 -18.48 -8.30 4.27
CA GLU A 506 -18.72 -8.59 2.84
C GLU A 506 -18.10 -9.91 2.38
N GLN A 507 -17.62 -10.75 3.29
CA GLN A 507 -16.99 -12.04 2.97
C GLN A 507 -17.90 -12.96 2.13
N GLY A 508 -19.22 -12.84 2.27
CA GLY A 508 -20.20 -13.56 1.44
C GLY A 508 -20.17 -13.19 -0.05
N GLN A 509 -19.57 -12.05 -0.41
CA GLN A 509 -19.40 -11.61 -1.80
C GLN A 509 -18.12 -12.17 -2.46
N PHE A 510 -17.24 -12.83 -1.71
CA PHE A 510 -15.92 -13.25 -2.20
C PHE A 510 -16.02 -14.11 -3.47
N ALA A 511 -16.90 -15.11 -3.48
CA ALA A 511 -17.07 -16.00 -4.64
C ALA A 511 -17.62 -15.29 -5.89
N GLN A 512 -18.36 -14.19 -5.70
CA GLN A 512 -18.87 -13.37 -6.81
C GLN A 512 -17.77 -12.48 -7.39
N LEU A 513 -16.93 -11.88 -6.54
CA LEU A 513 -15.83 -11.00 -6.94
C LEU A 513 -14.64 -11.77 -7.51
N PHE A 514 -14.42 -13.01 -7.04
CA PHE A 514 -13.33 -13.89 -7.45
C PHE A 514 -13.88 -15.24 -7.93
N PRO A 515 -14.56 -15.26 -9.11
CA PRO A 515 -15.09 -16.51 -9.66
C PRO A 515 -13.94 -17.49 -9.93
N GLY A 516 -14.08 -18.72 -9.43
CA GLY A 516 -13.05 -19.76 -9.56
C GLY A 516 -11.92 -19.68 -8.53
N HIS A 517 -12.11 -18.95 -7.42
CA HIS A 517 -11.19 -18.95 -6.28
C HIS A 517 -10.90 -20.36 -5.75
N GLY A 518 -9.72 -20.54 -5.14
CA GLY A 518 -9.25 -21.85 -4.64
C GLY A 518 -9.48 -22.09 -3.15
N LEU A 519 -10.11 -21.17 -2.42
CA LEU A 519 -10.35 -21.30 -0.97
C LEU A 519 -11.39 -22.37 -0.55
N GLY A 520 -12.04 -23.04 -1.51
CA GLY A 520 -12.99 -24.12 -1.26
C GLY A 520 -14.38 -23.65 -0.82
N SER A 521 -15.08 -24.45 -0.01
CA SER A 521 -16.47 -24.19 0.40
C SER A 521 -16.60 -22.99 1.35
N SER A 522 -17.82 -22.46 1.53
CA SER A 522 -18.09 -21.40 2.51
C SER A 522 -17.61 -21.75 3.92
N ALA A 523 -17.85 -22.98 4.39
CA ALA A 523 -17.39 -23.43 5.70
C ALA A 523 -15.84 -23.42 5.85
N LEU A 524 -15.12 -23.65 4.75
CA LEU A 524 -13.65 -23.55 4.75
C LEU A 524 -13.23 -22.07 4.77
N MET A 525 -13.90 -21.21 4.00
CA MET A 525 -13.66 -19.76 4.05
C MET A 525 -13.92 -19.18 5.45
N ASP A 526 -14.98 -19.61 6.13
CA ASP A 526 -15.29 -19.17 7.51
C ASP A 526 -14.13 -19.51 8.47
N SER A 527 -13.50 -20.68 8.30
CA SER A 527 -12.32 -21.06 9.10
C SER A 527 -11.05 -20.29 8.74
N LEU A 528 -11.03 -19.57 7.61
CA LEU A 528 -9.93 -18.75 7.13
C LEU A 528 -10.13 -17.25 7.42
N THR A 529 -11.23 -16.87 8.08
CA THR A 529 -11.51 -15.49 8.48
C THR A 529 -11.06 -15.27 9.92
N ALA A 530 -10.26 -14.24 10.19
CA ALA A 530 -9.72 -13.98 11.53
C ALA A 530 -10.69 -13.19 12.42
N PHE A 531 -11.31 -12.14 11.88
CA PHE A 531 -11.99 -11.13 12.67
C PHE A 531 -13.49 -11.02 12.36
N GLU A 532 -14.25 -10.62 13.38
CA GLU A 532 -15.57 -10.03 13.19
C GLU A 532 -15.47 -8.72 12.37
N PRO A 533 -16.55 -8.31 11.67
CA PRO A 533 -16.58 -7.03 10.97
C PRO A 533 -16.32 -5.85 11.91
N ILE A 534 -15.55 -4.87 11.45
CA ILE A 534 -15.31 -3.61 12.19
C ILE A 534 -16.02 -2.41 11.56
N VAL A 535 -16.50 -2.56 10.32
CA VAL A 535 -17.38 -1.61 9.62
C VAL A 535 -18.49 -2.36 8.87
N SER A 536 -19.52 -1.63 8.42
CA SER A 536 -20.63 -2.19 7.62
C SER A 536 -20.53 -1.70 6.18
N GLY A 537 -19.71 -2.37 5.37
CA GLY A 537 -19.45 -2.01 3.98
C GLY A 537 -18.46 -0.86 3.81
N THR A 538 -18.65 0.28 4.47
CA THR A 538 -17.77 1.47 4.42
C THR A 538 -17.58 2.07 5.83
N ILE A 539 -16.56 2.92 5.99
CA ILE A 539 -16.20 3.63 7.24
C ILE A 539 -17.21 4.73 7.58
#